data_AF-A0A6N4WYZ7-F1
#
_entry.id   AF-A0A6N4WYZ7-F1
#
_cell.length_a   1.000
_cell.length_b   1.000
_cell.length_c   1.000
_cell.angle_alpha   90.00
_cell.angle_beta   90.00
_cell.angle_gamma   90.00
#
_symmetry.space_group_name_H-M   'P 1'
#
loop_
_entity.id
_entity.type
_entity.pdbx_description
1 polymer ?
#
loop_
_entity_poly.entity_id
_entity_poly.type
_entity_poly.pdbx_seq_one_letter_code
_entity_poly.pdbx_strand_id
1 'polypeptide(L)'
;MKHLITVALFVLLPLVVTAELKEVSVALGPQLFREGDRITIEEVQATSSQFKIGDVVTVKGSYELASHPKANLSLYLTQTKSGGKKRVDPLQQVRVSPGSGEFEATITIRHEGYLHLTFYPVSGGSGFGGVYFGSPEQMNQIKHWSLDRYLSK
;
A
#
# COMPACT_ATOMS: atom_id res chain seq x y z
N MET A 1 -59.09 -15.90 30.67
CA MET A 1 -57.99 -16.53 29.90
C MET A 1 -57.06 -15.41 29.47
N LYS A 2 -55.85 -15.32 30.05
CA LYS A 2 -54.88 -14.26 29.74
C LYS A 2 -53.89 -14.81 28.71
N HIS A 3 -53.90 -14.25 27.49
CA HIS A 3 -52.94 -14.59 26.46
C HIS A 3 -51.61 -13.90 26.75
N LEU A 4 -50.56 -14.69 27.01
CA LEU A 4 -49.19 -14.22 27.09
C LEU A 4 -48.61 -14.22 25.66
N ILE A 5 -48.26 -13.05 25.14
CA ILE A 5 -47.51 -12.92 23.88
C ILE A 5 -46.04 -12.90 24.24
N THR A 6 -45.33 -13.98 23.91
CA THR A 6 -43.86 -14.04 24.01
C THR A 6 -43.26 -13.34 22.79
N VAL A 7 -42.64 -12.19 22.98
CA VAL A 7 -41.83 -11.52 21.95
C VAL A 7 -40.42 -12.09 22.02
N ALA A 8 -40.04 -12.89 21.03
CA ALA A 8 -38.66 -13.36 20.88
C ALA A 8 -37.80 -12.21 20.32
N LEU A 9 -36.92 -11.65 21.17
CA LEU A 9 -35.93 -10.66 20.78
C LEU A 9 -34.78 -11.38 20.05
N PHE A 10 -34.79 -11.35 18.71
CA PHE A 10 -33.65 -11.79 17.91
C PHE A 10 -32.57 -10.70 17.95
N VAL A 11 -31.54 -10.91 18.76
CA VAL A 11 -30.31 -10.11 18.73
C VAL A 11 -29.55 -10.49 17.46
N LEU A 12 -29.66 -9.66 16.42
CA LEU A 12 -28.87 -9.79 15.20
C LEU A 12 -27.42 -9.35 15.53
N LEU A 13 -26.57 -10.30 15.90
CA LEU A 13 -25.13 -10.07 16.02
C LEU A 13 -24.59 -9.75 14.61
N PRO A 14 -23.94 -8.60 14.38
CA PRO A 14 -23.29 -8.35 13.10
C PRO A 14 -22.16 -9.36 12.91
N LEU A 15 -22.26 -10.18 11.87
CA LEU A 15 -21.21 -11.09 11.47
C LEU A 15 -20.06 -10.24 10.90
N VAL A 16 -19.04 -9.96 11.72
CA VAL A 16 -17.80 -9.34 11.24
C VAL A 16 -17.04 -10.43 10.48
N VAL A 17 -17.25 -10.51 9.17
CA VAL A 17 -16.42 -11.33 8.29
C VAL A 17 -15.08 -10.64 8.18
N THR A 18 -14.08 -11.09 8.94
CA THR A 18 -12.69 -10.70 8.71
C THR A 18 -12.25 -11.36 7.42
N ALA A 19 -12.07 -10.56 6.37
CA ALA A 19 -11.52 -11.06 5.12
C ALA A 19 -10.07 -11.53 5.35
N GLU A 20 -9.80 -12.77 4.95
CA GLU A 20 -8.48 -13.38 5.04
C GLU A 20 -7.52 -12.76 4.01
N LEU A 21 -6.25 -12.57 4.39
CA LEU A 21 -5.20 -12.17 3.45
C LEU A 21 -4.78 -13.37 2.60
N LYS A 22 -4.72 -13.17 1.29
CA LYS A 22 -4.29 -14.20 0.33
C LYS A 22 -3.20 -13.66 -0.56
N GLU A 23 -2.25 -14.51 -0.94
CA GLU A 23 -1.25 -14.15 -1.93
C GLU A 23 -1.94 -13.77 -3.25
N VAL A 24 -1.52 -12.64 -3.83
CA VAL A 24 -2.06 -12.09 -5.08
C VAL A 24 -0.93 -11.74 -6.03
N SER A 25 -1.05 -12.16 -7.29
CA SER A 25 -0.12 -11.74 -8.33
C SER A 25 -0.35 -10.28 -8.71
N VAL A 26 0.74 -9.54 -8.90
CA VAL A 26 0.72 -8.13 -9.30
C VAL A 26 1.58 -7.90 -10.54
N ALA A 27 1.24 -6.87 -11.30
CA ALA A 27 2.13 -6.28 -12.29
C ALA A 27 2.89 -5.10 -11.67
N LEU A 28 4.12 -4.89 -12.14
CA LEU A 28 4.86 -3.65 -11.88
C LEU A 28 4.46 -2.58 -12.90
N GLY A 29 4.31 -1.36 -12.41
CA GLY A 29 4.03 -0.17 -13.20
C GLY A 29 5.27 0.72 -13.34
N PRO A 30 5.06 2.03 -13.54
CA PRO A 30 6.13 3.01 -13.55
C PRO A 30 7.03 2.87 -12.33
N GLN A 31 8.34 2.90 -12.57
CA GLN A 31 9.37 2.86 -11.54
C GLN A 31 10.55 3.74 -11.94
N LEU A 32 11.17 4.37 -10.96
CA LEU A 32 12.39 5.13 -11.15
C LEU A 32 13.14 5.17 -9.82
N PHE A 33 14.45 4.96 -9.89
CA PHE A 33 15.34 4.96 -8.74
C PHE A 33 16.60 5.76 -9.05
N ARG A 34 17.23 6.29 -8.02
CA ARG A 34 18.60 6.82 -8.13
C ARG A 34 19.58 5.66 -8.28
N GLU A 35 20.78 5.95 -8.75
CA GLU A 35 21.82 4.94 -8.89
C GLU A 35 22.09 4.24 -7.55
N GLY A 36 22.10 2.90 -7.57
CA GLY A 36 22.31 2.05 -6.39
C GLY A 36 21.09 1.89 -5.47
N ASP A 37 19.96 2.54 -5.77
CA ASP A 37 18.71 2.32 -5.05
C ASP A 37 17.83 1.29 -5.77
N ARG A 38 17.10 0.49 -4.99
CA ARG A 38 16.15 -0.51 -5.51
C ARG A 38 15.09 -0.85 -4.47
N ILE A 39 13.89 -1.16 -4.94
CA ILE A 39 12.86 -1.86 -4.16
C ILE A 39 12.41 -3.06 -4.99
N THR A 40 12.46 -4.25 -4.40
CA THR A 40 11.98 -5.50 -5.00
C THR A 40 10.72 -5.93 -4.26
N ILE A 41 9.66 -6.22 -4.99
CA ILE A 41 8.43 -6.80 -4.45
C ILE A 41 8.51 -8.31 -4.64
N GLU A 42 8.42 -9.06 -3.54
CA GLU A 42 8.56 -10.52 -3.55
C GLU A 42 7.23 -11.21 -3.27
N GLU A 43 6.49 -10.72 -2.26
CA GLU A 43 5.18 -11.26 -1.89
C GLU A 43 4.18 -10.11 -1.71
N VAL A 44 3.00 -10.26 -2.30
CA VAL A 44 1.86 -9.37 -2.02
C VAL A 44 0.71 -10.22 -1.50
N GLN A 45 0.24 -9.91 -0.31
CA GLN A 45 -0.99 -10.48 0.24
C GLN A 45 -2.08 -9.42 0.29
N ALA A 46 -3.30 -9.78 -0.08
CA ALA A 46 -4.44 -8.88 0.01
C ALA A 46 -5.73 -9.61 0.35
N THR A 47 -6.69 -8.87 0.90
CA THR A 47 -8.06 -9.37 1.12
C THR A 47 -8.81 -9.59 -0.19
N SER A 48 -8.37 -8.96 -1.28
CA SER A 48 -8.88 -9.12 -2.64
C SER A 48 -7.81 -8.70 -3.66
N SER A 49 -7.76 -9.36 -4.81
CA SER A 49 -6.88 -8.99 -5.94
C SER A 49 -7.35 -7.74 -6.70
N GLN A 50 -8.46 -7.12 -6.27
CA GLN A 50 -9.02 -5.94 -6.90
C GLN A 50 -8.44 -4.62 -6.37
N PHE A 51 -7.78 -4.63 -5.22
CA PHE A 51 -7.17 -3.45 -4.58
C PHE A 51 -8.14 -2.26 -4.48
N LYS A 52 -9.34 -2.51 -3.94
CA LYS A 52 -10.41 -1.53 -3.78
C LYS A 52 -10.47 -0.96 -2.38
N ILE A 53 -11.26 0.10 -2.20
CA ILE A 53 -11.53 0.68 -0.88
C ILE A 53 -12.04 -0.41 0.07
N GLY A 54 -11.43 -0.50 1.24
CA GLY A 54 -11.69 -1.52 2.26
C GLY A 54 -10.68 -2.67 2.23
N ASP A 55 -9.96 -2.88 1.12
CA ASP A 55 -8.95 -3.93 1.06
C ASP A 55 -7.76 -3.63 1.95
N VAL A 56 -7.23 -4.67 2.58
CA VAL A 56 -5.93 -4.63 3.28
C VAL A 56 -4.91 -5.31 2.38
N VAL A 57 -3.75 -4.67 2.23
CA VAL A 57 -2.64 -5.15 1.41
C VAL A 57 -1.38 -5.14 2.25
N THR A 58 -0.69 -6.28 2.31
CA THR A 58 0.65 -6.42 2.89
C THR A 58 1.64 -6.77 1.79
N VAL A 59 2.78 -6.09 1.79
CA VAL A 59 3.87 -6.34 0.83
C VAL A 59 5.14 -6.67 1.59
N LYS A 60 5.79 -7.75 1.17
CA LYS A 60 7.15 -8.10 1.59
C LYS A 60 8.12 -8.05 0.42
N GLY A 61 9.36 -7.73 0.72
CA GLY A 61 10.47 -7.90 -0.19
C GLY A 61 11.71 -7.18 0.30
N SER A 62 12.64 -6.97 -0.62
CA SER A 62 13.96 -6.45 -0.35
C SER A 62 14.19 -5.05 -0.91
N TYR A 63 15.19 -4.35 -0.38
CA TYR A 63 15.61 -3.04 -0.86
C TYR A 63 17.13 -2.93 -0.95
N GLU A 64 17.59 -2.02 -1.82
CA GLU A 64 18.94 -1.46 -1.82
C GLU A 64 18.82 0.06 -1.62
N LEU A 65 19.57 0.62 -0.67
CA LEU A 65 19.63 2.05 -0.42
C LEU A 65 21.08 2.53 -0.45
N ALA A 66 21.50 3.14 -1.55
CA ALA A 66 22.82 3.72 -1.72
C ALA A 66 22.80 5.25 -1.66
N SER A 67 21.68 5.87 -2.02
CA SER A 67 21.62 7.32 -2.25
C SER A 67 21.47 8.17 -0.98
N HIS A 68 21.10 7.56 0.15
CA HIS A 68 20.86 8.28 1.42
C HIS A 68 21.32 7.50 2.64
N PRO A 69 21.69 8.20 3.74
CA PRO A 69 22.09 7.56 5.00
C PRO A 69 20.94 6.89 5.77
N LYS A 70 19.68 7.12 5.35
CA LYS A 70 18.45 6.56 5.94
C LYS A 70 17.22 6.99 5.11
N ALA A 71 16.18 6.17 5.10
CA ALA A 71 14.91 6.51 4.47
C ALA A 71 13.72 5.94 5.24
N ASN A 72 12.52 6.47 4.96
CA ASN A 72 11.27 5.76 5.20
C ASN A 72 10.84 5.10 3.89
N LEU A 73 10.88 3.77 3.82
CA LEU A 73 10.26 2.98 2.76
C LEU A 73 8.77 2.89 3.07
N SER A 74 7.94 3.48 2.22
CA SER A 74 6.50 3.65 2.50
C SER A 74 5.63 2.99 1.43
N LEU A 75 4.66 2.19 1.88
CA LEU A 75 3.56 1.65 1.07
C LEU A 75 2.40 2.63 1.07
N TYR A 76 2.24 3.38 -0.01
CA TYR A 76 1.22 4.41 -0.16
C TYR A 76 0.36 4.21 -1.40
N LEU A 77 -0.68 5.05 -1.49
CA LEU A 77 -1.61 5.08 -2.60
C LEU A 77 -1.71 6.50 -3.16
N THR A 78 -1.47 6.64 -4.46
CA THR A 78 -1.69 7.90 -5.19
C THR A 78 -3.16 8.02 -5.50
N GLN A 79 -3.85 8.92 -4.81
CA GLN A 79 -5.29 9.16 -4.96
C GLN A 79 -5.62 9.72 -6.36
N THR A 80 -6.64 9.16 -7.02
CA THR A 80 -7.16 9.69 -8.30
C THR A 80 -8.30 10.70 -8.13
N LYS A 81 -8.92 10.72 -6.94
CA LYS A 81 -9.97 11.68 -6.56
C LYS A 81 -9.52 12.50 -5.35
N SER A 82 -9.75 13.81 -5.37
CA SER A 82 -9.35 14.72 -4.30
C SER A 82 -10.32 14.68 -3.10
N GLY A 83 -9.87 15.20 -1.94
CA GLY A 83 -10.72 15.46 -0.77
C GLY A 83 -10.68 14.41 0.35
N GLY A 84 -9.98 13.29 0.17
CA GLY A 84 -9.81 12.28 1.20
C GLY A 84 -8.88 12.73 2.34
N LYS A 85 -9.26 12.52 3.60
CA LYS A 85 -8.34 12.69 4.74
C LYS A 85 -7.13 11.77 4.56
N LYS A 86 -5.93 12.35 4.52
CA LYS A 86 -4.67 11.61 4.52
C LYS A 86 -4.45 11.04 5.92
N ARG A 87 -4.68 9.73 6.06
CA ARG A 87 -4.29 8.97 7.25
C ARG A 87 -3.18 8.02 6.83
N VAL A 88 -2.06 8.11 7.53
CA VAL A 88 -0.95 7.17 7.38
C VAL A 88 -0.97 6.25 8.58
N ASP A 89 -1.17 4.96 8.35
CA ASP A 89 -1.04 3.97 9.42
C ASP A 89 0.44 3.68 9.66
N PRO A 90 0.88 3.42 10.91
CA PRO A 90 2.29 3.15 11.21
C PRO A 90 2.88 1.99 10.40
N LEU A 91 2.08 0.95 10.11
CA LEU A 91 2.51 -0.23 9.35
C LEU A 91 2.75 0.06 7.87
N GLN A 92 2.35 1.22 7.37
CA GLN A 92 2.63 1.63 5.98
C GLN A 92 4.06 2.11 5.79
N GLN A 93 4.83 2.32 6.87
CA GLN A 93 6.18 2.89 6.82
C GLN A 93 7.19 2.01 7.55
N VAL A 94 8.27 1.67 6.85
CA VAL A 94 9.42 0.97 7.40
C VAL A 94 10.63 1.89 7.35
N ARG A 95 11.33 2.03 8.46
CA ARG A 95 12.58 2.78 8.50
C ARG A 95 13.72 1.90 8.03
N VAL A 96 14.43 2.35 7.01
CA VAL A 96 15.50 1.59 6.35
C VAL A 96 16.85 2.32 6.45
N SER A 97 17.91 1.53 6.49
CA SER A 97 19.31 1.97 6.62
C SER A 97 20.05 1.81 5.29
N PRO A 98 21.25 2.38 5.10
CA PRO A 98 22.03 2.20 3.89
C PRO A 98 22.41 0.73 3.67
N GLY A 99 22.56 0.34 2.40
CA GLY A 99 22.83 -1.05 2.00
C GLY A 99 21.55 -1.82 1.67
N SER A 100 21.60 -3.14 1.83
CA SER A 100 20.48 -4.03 1.53
C SER A 100 19.73 -4.46 2.78
N GLY A 101 18.43 -4.69 2.65
CA GLY A 101 17.63 -5.31 3.70
C GLY A 101 16.24 -5.72 3.25
N GLU A 102 15.50 -6.33 4.16
CA GLU A 102 14.11 -6.76 3.94
C GLU A 102 13.13 -5.75 4.56
N PHE A 103 11.91 -5.73 4.06
CA PHE A 103 10.81 -4.96 4.61
C PHE A 103 9.49 -5.73 4.56
N GLU A 104 8.58 -5.34 5.45
CA GLU A 104 7.15 -5.69 5.39
C GLU A 104 6.34 -4.42 5.66
N ALA A 105 5.39 -4.10 4.79
CA ALA A 105 4.53 -2.93 4.94
C ALA A 105 3.07 -3.27 4.64
N THR A 106 2.15 -2.71 5.43
CA THR A 106 0.71 -2.96 5.32
C THR A 106 -0.08 -1.66 5.17
N ILE A 107 -1.02 -1.63 4.23
CA ILE A 107 -1.96 -0.52 4.01
C ILE A 107 -3.40 -1.02 3.99
N THR A 108 -4.32 -0.26 4.59
CA THR A 108 -5.75 -0.33 4.26
C THR A 108 -6.07 0.70 3.17
N ILE A 109 -6.58 0.25 2.04
CA ILE A 109 -7.00 1.11 0.94
C ILE A 109 -8.24 1.89 1.36
N ARG A 110 -8.11 3.22 1.50
CA ARG A 110 -9.20 4.11 1.92
C ARG A 110 -9.73 4.99 0.79
N HIS A 111 -9.03 5.01 -0.34
CA HIS A 111 -9.31 5.88 -1.47
C HIS A 111 -9.03 5.13 -2.78
N GLU A 112 -9.71 5.54 -3.85
CA GLU A 112 -9.37 5.08 -5.20
C GLU A 112 -8.00 5.61 -5.62
N GLY A 113 -7.18 4.76 -6.24
CA GLY A 113 -5.86 5.15 -6.71
C GLY A 113 -4.95 3.97 -7.04
N TYR A 114 -3.65 4.26 -7.04
CA TYR A 114 -2.60 3.31 -7.42
C TYR A 114 -1.57 3.15 -6.30
N LEU A 115 -1.34 1.90 -5.91
CA LEU A 115 -0.37 1.54 -4.89
C LEU A 115 1.06 1.74 -5.39
N HIS A 116 1.94 2.14 -4.48
CA HIS A 116 3.37 2.24 -4.74
C HIS A 116 4.19 2.06 -3.47
N LEU A 117 5.41 1.59 -3.66
CA LEU A 117 6.47 1.63 -2.65
C LEU A 117 7.48 2.70 -3.05
N THR A 118 7.79 3.60 -2.12
CA THR A 118 8.68 4.72 -2.38
C THR A 118 9.56 4.99 -1.17
N PHE A 119 10.82 5.34 -1.41
CA PHE A 119 11.70 5.92 -0.40
C PHE A 119 11.41 7.40 -0.19
N TYR A 120 11.25 7.79 1.07
CA TYR A 120 11.07 9.17 1.51
C TYR A 120 12.18 9.60 2.47
N PRO A 121 12.58 10.89 2.45
CA PRO A 121 13.43 11.42 3.49
C PRO A 121 12.75 11.30 4.85
N VAL A 122 13.53 10.92 5.85
CA VAL A 122 13.04 10.80 7.24
C VAL A 122 12.43 12.08 7.78
N SER A 123 12.96 13.23 7.36
CA SER A 123 12.47 14.56 7.74
C SER A 123 11.13 14.93 7.08
N GLY A 124 10.58 14.05 6.24
CA GLY A 124 9.50 14.38 5.31
C GLY A 124 10.01 15.07 4.05
N GLY A 125 9.12 15.15 3.05
CA GLY A 125 9.42 15.73 1.74
C GLY A 125 8.95 14.86 0.59
N SER A 126 9.44 15.16 -0.60
CA SER A 126 9.19 14.35 -1.80
C SER A 126 9.92 13.02 -1.73
N GLY A 127 9.30 11.97 -2.25
CA GLY A 127 9.98 10.68 -2.45
C GLY A 127 11.10 10.79 -3.47
N PHE A 128 12.09 9.89 -3.39
CA PHE A 128 13.30 9.94 -4.21
C PHE A 128 13.62 8.64 -4.97
N GLY A 129 12.71 7.67 -4.94
CA GLY A 129 12.82 6.44 -5.72
C GLY A 129 11.69 5.50 -5.35
N GLY A 130 11.10 4.82 -6.32
CA GLY A 130 9.96 3.94 -6.05
C GLY A 130 9.39 3.24 -7.27
N VAL A 131 8.44 2.35 -6.99
CA VAL A 131 7.76 1.49 -7.95
C VAL A 131 6.27 1.46 -7.67
N TYR A 132 5.46 1.66 -8.71
CA TYR A 132 4.02 1.40 -8.67
C TYR A 132 3.74 -0.08 -8.92
N PHE A 133 2.67 -0.61 -8.31
CA PHE A 133 2.23 -1.98 -8.53
C PHE A 133 0.71 -2.11 -8.37
N GLY A 134 0.15 -3.20 -8.90
CA GLY A 134 -1.27 -3.52 -8.79
C GLY A 134 -1.69 -4.56 -9.82
N SER A 135 -2.97 -4.59 -10.19
CA SER A 135 -3.40 -5.45 -11.30
C SER A 135 -2.77 -5.02 -12.63
N PRO A 136 -2.61 -5.93 -13.62
CA PRO A 136 -2.12 -5.57 -14.95
C PRO A 136 -2.89 -4.43 -15.61
N GLU A 137 -4.23 -4.42 -15.43
CA GLU A 137 -5.13 -3.38 -15.93
C GLU A 137 -4.77 -2.01 -15.32
N GLN A 138 -4.65 -1.92 -13.99
CA GLN A 138 -4.28 -0.68 -13.31
C GLN A 138 -2.91 -0.17 -13.74
N MET A 139 -1.91 -1.05 -13.88
CA MET A 139 -0.57 -0.62 -14.28
C MET A 139 -0.52 -0.16 -15.73
N ASN A 140 -1.30 -0.79 -16.62
CA ASN A 140 -1.43 -0.33 -18.00
C ASN A 140 -2.06 1.07 -18.10
N GLN A 141 -2.98 1.44 -17.20
CA GLN A 141 -3.58 2.78 -17.15
C GLN A 141 -2.57 3.87 -16.85
N ILE A 142 -1.56 3.59 -16.02
CA ILE A 142 -0.56 4.57 -15.57
C ILE A 142 0.80 4.43 -16.24
N LYS A 143 0.98 3.51 -17.20
CA LYS A 143 2.27 3.20 -17.83
C LYS A 143 3.01 4.40 -18.46
N HIS A 144 2.30 5.48 -18.72
CA HIS A 144 2.81 6.71 -19.33
C HIS A 144 3.22 7.77 -18.30
N TRP A 145 3.02 7.53 -17.01
CA TRP A 145 3.40 8.47 -15.96
C TRP A 145 4.92 8.59 -15.86
N SER A 146 5.41 9.83 -15.84
CA SER A 146 6.80 10.14 -15.50
C SER A 146 6.99 10.21 -13.99
N LEU A 147 8.14 9.73 -13.52
CA LEU A 147 8.58 9.78 -12.12
C LEU A 147 9.81 10.68 -11.93
N ASP A 148 10.15 11.53 -12.89
CA ASP A 148 11.38 12.36 -12.89
C ASP A 148 11.53 13.24 -11.64
N ARG A 149 10.42 13.56 -10.97
CA ARG A 149 10.41 14.21 -9.65
C ARG A 149 11.21 13.47 -8.56
N TYR A 150 11.52 12.18 -8.74
CA TYR A 150 12.40 11.44 -7.82
C TYR A 150 13.87 11.83 -7.96
N LEU A 151 14.24 12.38 -9.12
CA LEU A 151 15.60 12.80 -9.43
C LEU A 151 15.82 14.30 -9.20
N SER A 152 14.78 15.06 -8.86
CA SER A 152 14.94 16.45 -8.44
C SER A 152 15.69 16.54 -7.12
N LYS A 153 16.57 17.54 -7.01
CA LYS A 153 17.40 17.82 -5.82
C LYS A 153 16.56 18.32 -4.65
#